data_AF-A0A535IJ03-F1
#
_entry.id   AF-A0A535IJ03-F1
#
_cell.length_a   1.000
_cell.length_b   1.000
_cell.length_c   1.000
_cell.angle_alpha   90.00
_cell.angle_beta   90.00
_cell.angle_gamma   90.00
#
_symmetry.space_group_name_H-M   'P 1'
#
loop_
_entity.id
_entity.type
_entity.pdbx_description
1 polymer ?
#
loop_
_entity_poly.entity_id
_entity_poly.type
_entity_poly.pdbx_seq_one_letter_code
_entity_poly.pdbx_strand_id
1 'polypeptide(L)'
;MQEALTHINWLDIVITVVLISGMVVGYTQGMLRQLLVLGVVVISLVLSAQYYQLIYLYVRQLEPNMIETVAQVITFFVVMFVLVVVLTIVLIDVMRRLNQQQKPAGSMSRVIGGALGLIVAGMFVTISLIALTFMTLNTWPGTGEALREWLVSARQRSDFVAVFRLFFPLILQIIRPWVPALPPLFSIDISNI
;
A
#
# COMPACT_ATOMS: atom_id res chain seq x y z
N MET A 1 -23.27 -20.82 13.38
CA MET A 1 -22.49 -19.63 13.81
C MET A 1 -21.03 -19.94 14.13
N GLN A 2 -20.69 -21.12 14.68
CA GLN A 2 -19.28 -21.51 14.90
C GLN A 2 -18.52 -21.88 13.61
N GLU A 3 -19.18 -22.42 12.58
CA GLU A 3 -18.54 -22.73 11.27
C GLU A 3 -18.18 -21.49 10.44
N ALA A 4 -18.83 -20.35 10.65
CA ALA A 4 -18.48 -19.11 9.95
C ALA A 4 -17.19 -18.47 10.49
N LEU A 5 -16.79 -18.81 11.72
CA LEU A 5 -15.59 -18.26 12.37
C LEU A 5 -14.34 -19.11 12.08
N THR A 6 -14.47 -20.35 11.59
CA THR A 6 -13.33 -21.20 11.23
C THR A 6 -12.74 -20.90 9.85
N HIS A 7 -13.41 -20.06 9.06
CA HIS A 7 -12.95 -19.62 7.73
C HIS A 7 -12.33 -18.22 7.73
N ILE A 8 -12.46 -17.44 8.81
CA ILE A 8 -11.91 -16.08 8.86
C ILE A 8 -10.41 -16.16 9.13
N ASN A 9 -9.64 -15.75 8.14
CA ASN A 9 -8.20 -15.68 8.22
C ASN A 9 -7.76 -14.44 8.99
N TRP A 10 -6.64 -14.53 9.70
CA TRP A 10 -6.06 -13.35 10.38
C TRP A 10 -5.73 -12.23 9.38
N LEU A 11 -5.33 -12.59 8.15
CA LEU A 11 -5.07 -11.62 7.09
C LEU A 11 -6.35 -10.84 6.72
N ASP A 12 -7.51 -11.51 6.66
CA ASP A 12 -8.80 -10.87 6.39
C ASP A 12 -9.19 -9.90 7.50
N ILE A 13 -8.90 -10.26 8.76
CA ILE A 13 -9.12 -9.40 9.92
C ILE A 13 -8.27 -8.13 9.80
N VAL A 14 -6.98 -8.27 9.49
CA VAL A 14 -6.07 -7.12 9.32
C VAL A 14 -6.54 -6.22 8.18
N ILE A 15 -6.87 -6.79 7.02
CA ILE A 15 -7.39 -6.05 5.87
C ILE A 15 -8.67 -5.30 6.26
N THR A 16 -9.61 -5.97 6.91
CA THR A 16 -10.88 -5.38 7.35
C THR A 16 -10.65 -4.21 8.30
N VAL A 17 -9.75 -4.36 9.28
CA VAL A 17 -9.38 -3.29 10.22
C VAL A 17 -8.77 -2.09 9.49
N VAL A 18 -7.88 -2.33 8.52
CA VAL A 18 -7.27 -1.27 7.71
C VAL A 18 -8.32 -0.54 6.86
N LEU A 19 -9.27 -1.27 6.26
CA LEU A 19 -10.34 -0.67 5.46
C LEU A 19 -11.30 0.16 6.30
N ILE A 20 -11.75 -0.37 7.45
CA ILE A 20 -12.63 0.34 8.37
C ILE A 20 -11.94 1.59 8.93
N SER A 21 -10.69 1.46 9.38
CA SER A 21 -9.92 2.61 9.87
C SER A 21 -9.73 3.67 8.79
N GLY A 22 -9.41 3.28 7.56
CA GLY A 22 -9.34 4.18 6.41
C GLY A 22 -10.64 4.93 6.14
N MET A 23 -11.77 4.21 6.16
CA MET A 23 -13.09 4.79 5.99
C MET A 23 -13.46 5.78 7.11
N VAL A 24 -13.21 5.42 8.37
CA VAL A 24 -13.48 6.28 9.53
C VAL A 24 -12.61 7.54 9.49
N VAL A 25 -11.31 7.36 9.20
CA VAL A 25 -10.38 8.48 9.03
C VAL A 25 -10.84 9.40 7.89
N GLY A 26 -11.20 8.85 6.73
CA GLY A 26 -11.73 9.64 5.62
C GLY A 26 -13.02 10.39 5.97
N TYR A 27 -13.92 9.73 6.72
CA TYR A 27 -15.17 10.34 7.16
C TYR A 27 -14.95 11.53 8.09
N THR A 28 -14.00 11.41 9.02
CA THR A 28 -13.66 12.48 9.98
C THR A 28 -12.89 13.64 9.34
N GLN A 29 -12.06 13.36 8.35
CA GLN A 29 -11.22 14.36 7.68
C GLN A 29 -11.95 15.16 6.60
N GLY A 30 -13.03 14.61 6.05
CA GLY A 30 -13.81 15.22 4.96
C GLY A 30 -13.14 15.08 3.59
N MET A 31 -13.93 15.34 2.54
CA MET A 31 -13.58 15.11 1.14
C MET A 31 -12.26 15.75 0.70
N LEU A 32 -12.09 17.06 0.92
CA LEU A 32 -10.93 17.80 0.39
C LEU A 32 -9.61 17.26 0.95
N ARG A 33 -9.56 17.01 2.25
CA ARG A 33 -8.36 16.46 2.89
C ARG A 33 -8.06 15.06 2.38
N GLN A 34 -9.09 14.25 2.20
CA GLN A 34 -8.91 12.89 1.70
C GLN A 34 -8.46 12.84 0.23
N LEU A 35 -8.91 13.78 -0.61
CA LEU A 35 -8.39 13.94 -1.98
C LEU A 35 -6.89 14.28 -1.98
N LEU A 36 -6.46 15.17 -1.07
CA LEU A 36 -5.04 15.51 -0.96
C LEU A 36 -4.20 14.35 -0.47
N VAL A 37 -4.70 13.57 0.51
CA VAL A 37 -4.04 12.34 0.96
C VAL A 37 -3.94 11.31 -0.16
N LEU A 38 -5.00 11.14 -0.95
CA LEU A 38 -4.96 10.29 -2.15
C LEU A 38 -3.88 10.75 -3.13
N GLY A 39 -3.79 12.07 -3.38
CA GLY A 39 -2.72 12.66 -4.18
C GLY A 39 -1.33 12.37 -3.63
N VAL A 40 -1.13 12.48 -2.32
CA VAL A 40 0.14 12.12 -1.65
C VAL A 40 0.52 10.66 -1.88
N VAL A 41 -0.44 9.74 -1.74
CA VAL A 41 -0.19 8.30 -1.97
C VAL A 41 0.18 8.03 -3.42
N VAL A 42 -0.56 8.60 -4.38
CA VAL A 42 -0.28 8.44 -5.81
C VAL A 42 1.10 9.01 -6.18
N ILE A 43 1.42 10.22 -5.71
CA ILE A 43 2.72 10.85 -5.97
C ILE A 43 3.85 10.02 -5.35
N SER A 44 3.70 9.55 -4.12
CA SER A 44 4.69 8.72 -3.44
C SER A 44 4.92 7.39 -4.18
N LEU A 45 3.84 6.80 -4.68
CA LEU A 45 3.86 5.57 -5.46
C LEU A 45 4.60 5.75 -6.80
N VAL A 46 4.31 6.83 -7.53
CA VAL A 46 4.97 7.15 -8.80
C VAL A 46 6.45 7.45 -8.58
N LEU A 47 6.77 8.32 -7.62
CA LEU A 47 8.15 8.69 -7.34
C LEU A 47 8.97 7.50 -6.82
N SER A 48 8.43 6.67 -5.93
CA SER A 48 9.13 5.45 -5.51
C SER A 48 9.38 4.50 -6.67
N ALA A 49 8.40 4.30 -7.56
CA ALA A 49 8.55 3.48 -8.76
C ALA A 49 9.56 4.06 -9.77
N GLN A 50 9.79 5.37 -9.79
CA GLN A 50 10.77 6.01 -10.66
C GLN A 50 12.19 6.00 -10.06
N TYR A 51 12.31 6.25 -8.75
CA TYR A 51 13.61 6.50 -8.10
C TYR A 51 14.20 5.26 -7.40
N TYR A 52 13.48 4.14 -7.27
CA TYR A 52 14.01 2.95 -6.59
C TYR A 52 15.32 2.45 -7.24
N GLN A 53 15.46 2.54 -8.57
CA GLN A 53 16.65 2.11 -9.30
C GLN A 53 17.90 2.93 -8.94
N LEU A 54 17.73 4.20 -8.60
CA LEU A 54 18.86 5.05 -8.20
C LEU A 54 19.24 4.78 -6.74
N ILE A 55 18.25 4.46 -5.91
CA ILE A 55 18.43 4.36 -4.46
C ILE A 55 18.92 2.95 -4.04
N TYR A 56 18.56 1.89 -4.77
CA TYR A 56 18.93 0.52 -4.36
C TYR A 56 20.44 0.26 -4.42
N LEU A 57 21.17 1.03 -5.22
CA LEU A 57 22.63 0.96 -5.29
C LEU A 57 23.27 1.27 -3.93
N TYR A 58 22.71 2.22 -3.18
CA TYR A 58 23.16 2.54 -1.82
C TYR A 58 22.80 1.43 -0.83
N VAL A 59 21.63 0.82 -0.97
CA VAL A 59 21.22 -0.33 -0.13
C VAL A 59 22.18 -1.51 -0.34
N ARG A 60 22.58 -1.78 -1.59
CA ARG A 60 23.56 -2.83 -1.90
C ARG A 60 24.98 -2.52 -1.41
N GLN A 61 25.35 -1.26 -1.21
CA GLN A 61 26.62 -0.91 -0.58
C GLN A 61 26.62 -1.25 0.92
N LEU A 62 25.47 -1.12 1.59
CA LEU A 62 25.31 -1.50 2.99
C LEU A 62 25.25 -3.02 3.17
N GLU A 63 24.55 -3.72 2.27
CA GLU A 63 24.40 -5.18 2.29
C GLU A 63 24.75 -5.79 0.91
N PRO A 64 26.05 -6.03 0.63
CA PRO A 64 26.52 -6.51 -0.68
C PRO A 64 25.98 -7.89 -1.07
N ASN A 65 25.67 -8.73 -0.08
CA ASN A 65 25.19 -10.10 -0.26
C ASN A 65 23.68 -10.18 -0.56
N MET A 66 22.97 -9.05 -0.54
CA MET A 66 21.53 -9.02 -0.79
C MET A 66 21.23 -9.28 -2.28
N ILE A 67 20.26 -10.16 -2.54
CA ILE A 67 19.74 -10.43 -3.88
C ILE A 67 19.22 -9.12 -4.49
N GLU A 68 19.61 -8.83 -5.73
CA GLU A 68 19.31 -7.55 -6.39
C GLU A 68 17.81 -7.24 -6.43
N THR A 69 16.99 -8.23 -6.78
CA THR A 69 15.53 -8.06 -6.83
C THR A 69 14.95 -7.74 -5.45
N VAL A 70 15.46 -8.37 -4.38
CA VAL A 70 15.02 -8.11 -3.01
C VAL A 70 15.42 -6.70 -2.59
N ALA A 71 16.65 -6.27 -2.89
CA ALA A 71 17.12 -4.92 -2.61
C ALA A 71 16.26 -3.86 -3.32
N GLN A 72 15.90 -4.09 -4.59
CA GLN A 72 15.03 -3.18 -5.34
C GLN A 72 13.63 -3.06 -4.74
N VAL A 73 13.02 -4.18 -4.34
CA VAL A 73 11.68 -4.20 -3.73
C VAL A 73 11.69 -3.53 -2.36
N ILE A 74 12.64 -3.86 -1.49
CA ILE A 74 12.79 -3.19 -0.18
C ILE A 74 12.98 -1.69 -0.38
N THR A 75 13.86 -1.30 -1.30
CA THR A 75 14.11 0.12 -1.61
C THR A 75 12.83 0.82 -2.03
N PHE A 76 12.05 0.23 -2.94
CA PHE A 76 10.78 0.79 -3.37
C PHE A 76 9.84 1.06 -2.20
N PHE A 77 9.64 0.09 -1.30
CA PHE A 77 8.75 0.26 -0.15
C PHE A 77 9.26 1.29 0.85
N VAL A 78 10.55 1.28 1.16
CA VAL A 78 11.17 2.26 2.07
C VAL A 78 11.01 3.66 1.50
N VAL A 79 11.33 3.88 0.22
CA VAL A 79 11.18 5.17 -0.44
C VAL A 79 9.73 5.61 -0.48
N MET A 80 8.80 4.72 -0.83
CA MET A 80 7.37 5.01 -0.84
C MET A 80 6.90 5.43 0.56
N PHE A 81 7.27 4.70 1.61
CA PHE A 81 6.89 4.99 2.98
C PHE A 81 7.44 6.35 3.43
N VAL A 82 8.72 6.60 3.20
CA VAL A 82 9.35 7.89 3.52
C VAL A 82 8.64 9.04 2.79
N LEU A 83 8.35 8.88 1.50
CA LEU A 83 7.65 9.91 0.72
C LEU A 83 6.22 10.14 1.23
N VAL A 84 5.46 9.09 1.55
CA VAL A 84 4.12 9.22 2.12
C VAL A 84 4.19 10.01 3.43
N VAL A 85 5.12 9.68 4.32
CA VAL A 85 5.29 10.35 5.60
C VAL A 85 5.67 11.82 5.40
N VAL A 86 6.70 12.10 4.62
CA VAL A 86 7.19 13.47 4.37
C VAL A 86 6.12 14.33 3.71
N LEU A 87 5.50 13.85 2.64
CA LEU A 87 4.44 14.58 1.93
C LEU A 87 3.19 14.77 2.79
N THR A 88 2.85 13.81 3.66
CA THR A 88 1.75 13.97 4.62
C THR A 88 2.08 15.04 5.66
N ILE A 89 3.32 15.10 6.17
CA ILE A 89 3.75 16.15 7.10
C ILE A 89 3.66 17.52 6.41
N VAL A 90 4.18 17.64 5.18
CA VAL A 90 4.09 18.87 4.37
C VAL A 90 2.63 19.25 4.15
N LEU A 91 1.78 18.30 3.78
CA LEU A 91 0.34 18.52 3.61
C LEU A 91 -0.31 19.05 4.89
N ILE A 92 0.02 18.47 6.05
CA ILE A 92 -0.49 18.93 7.34
C ILE A 92 -0.03 20.35 7.64
N ASP A 93 1.24 20.69 7.40
CA ASP A 93 1.77 22.04 7.62
C ASP A 93 1.10 23.07 6.71
N VAL A 94 1.03 22.77 5.41
CA VAL A 94 0.35 23.62 4.41
C VAL A 94 -1.11 23.82 4.80
N MET A 95 -1.83 22.75 5.14
CA MET A 95 -3.23 22.85 5.55
C MET A 95 -3.39 23.64 6.84
N ARG A 96 -2.50 23.52 7.83
CA ARG A 96 -2.52 24.33 9.06
C ARG A 96 -2.38 25.82 8.76
N ARG A 97 -1.50 26.19 7.83
CA ARG A 97 -1.31 27.58 7.40
C ARG A 97 -2.54 28.13 6.68
N LEU A 98 -3.21 27.29 5.88
CA LEU A 98 -4.43 27.66 5.14
C LEU A 98 -5.69 27.63 6.02
N ASN A 99 -5.69 26.88 7.13
CA ASN A 99 -6.87 26.59 7.96
C ASN A 99 -7.20 27.59 9.06
N GLN A 100 -6.77 28.86 8.98
CA GLN A 100 -7.34 29.86 9.89
C GLN A 100 -8.83 30.16 9.62
N GLN A 101 -9.44 29.65 8.54
CA GLN A 101 -10.82 30.02 8.15
C GLN A 101 -11.77 28.90 7.67
N GLN A 102 -11.42 27.61 7.75
CA GLN A 102 -12.32 26.58 7.21
C GLN A 102 -13.46 26.21 8.16
N LYS A 103 -14.69 26.32 7.65
CA LYS A 103 -15.93 25.88 8.32
C LYS A 103 -15.98 24.34 8.42
N PRO A 104 -16.65 23.78 9.45
CA PRO A 104 -16.82 22.34 9.56
C PRO A 104 -17.46 21.76 8.29
N ALA A 105 -16.82 20.72 7.77
CA ALA A 105 -17.24 20.04 6.55
C ALA A 105 -18.68 19.49 6.72
N GLY A 106 -19.58 19.83 5.78
CA GLY A 106 -20.98 19.40 5.81
C GLY A 106 -21.12 17.88 5.68
N SER A 107 -22.25 17.32 6.11
CA SER A 107 -22.47 15.85 6.17
C SER A 107 -22.13 15.12 4.86
N MET A 108 -22.51 15.67 3.71
CA MET A 108 -22.21 15.10 2.38
C MET A 108 -20.70 14.97 2.12
N SER A 109 -19.92 15.97 2.51
CA SER A 109 -18.46 15.95 2.34
C SER A 109 -17.77 14.90 3.23
N ARG A 110 -18.39 14.50 4.35
CA ARG A 110 -17.88 13.44 5.22
C ARG A 110 -18.15 12.07 4.62
N VAL A 111 -19.32 11.85 4.04
CA VAL A 111 -19.63 10.59 3.34
C VAL A 111 -18.66 10.36 2.16
N ILE A 112 -18.44 11.39 1.33
CA ILE A 112 -17.47 11.32 0.24
C ILE A 112 -16.04 11.12 0.78
N GLY A 113 -15.70 11.81 1.87
CA GLY A 113 -14.44 11.60 2.58
C GLY A 113 -14.25 10.14 3.01
N GLY A 114 -15.29 9.50 3.56
CA GLY A 114 -15.25 8.09 3.94
C GLY A 114 -15.02 7.15 2.76
N ALA A 115 -15.70 7.38 1.63
CA ALA A 115 -15.49 6.61 0.40
C ALA A 115 -14.05 6.77 -0.15
N LEU A 116 -13.53 7.98 -0.17
CA LEU A 116 -12.13 8.24 -0.54
C LEU A 116 -11.15 7.61 0.47
N GLY A 117 -11.52 7.57 1.76
CA GLY A 117 -10.79 6.88 2.83
C GLY A 117 -10.64 5.40 2.56
N LEU A 118 -11.73 4.77 2.12
CA LEU A 118 -11.75 3.37 1.73
C LEU A 118 -10.86 3.11 0.51
N ILE A 119 -10.90 4.00 -0.50
CA ILE A 119 -10.03 3.88 -1.70
C ILE A 119 -8.55 3.96 -1.30
N VAL A 120 -8.18 4.94 -0.48
CA VAL A 120 -6.79 5.10 0.00
C VAL A 120 -6.35 3.86 0.78
N ALA A 121 -7.16 3.37 1.73
CA ALA A 121 -6.84 2.15 2.46
C ALA A 121 -6.75 0.93 1.53
N GLY A 122 -7.64 0.82 0.55
CA GLY A 122 -7.60 -0.24 -0.46
C GLY A 122 -6.33 -0.21 -1.31
N MET A 123 -5.84 0.98 -1.67
CA MET A 123 -4.53 1.12 -2.34
C MET A 123 -3.39 0.62 -1.46
N PHE A 124 -3.34 1.02 -0.19
CA PHE A 124 -2.33 0.53 0.75
C PHE A 124 -2.39 -0.99 0.91
N VAL A 125 -3.59 -1.55 1.11
CA VAL A 125 -3.79 -3.01 1.21
C VAL A 125 -3.29 -3.70 -0.06
N THR A 126 -3.66 -3.21 -1.25
CA THR A 126 -3.23 -3.81 -2.51
C THR A 126 -1.70 -3.78 -2.65
N ILE A 127 -1.08 -2.64 -2.38
CA ILE A 127 0.38 -2.47 -2.43
C ILE A 127 1.08 -3.42 -1.42
N SER A 128 0.54 -3.54 -0.21
CA SER A 128 1.03 -4.48 0.79
C SER A 128 0.85 -5.95 0.39
N LEU A 129 -0.26 -6.29 -0.28
CA LEU A 129 -0.50 -7.66 -0.79
C LEU A 129 0.44 -8.01 -1.94
N ILE A 130 0.78 -7.05 -2.81
CA ILE A 130 1.81 -7.25 -3.84
C ILE A 130 3.17 -7.50 -3.16
N ALA A 131 3.51 -6.74 -2.12
CA ALA A 131 4.71 -6.96 -1.31
C ALA A 131 4.73 -8.37 -0.73
N LEU A 132 3.64 -8.75 -0.06
CA LEU A 132 3.49 -10.06 0.57
C LEU A 132 3.63 -11.17 -0.46
N THR A 133 2.97 -11.03 -1.61
CA THR A 133 3.07 -11.97 -2.73
C THR A 133 4.51 -12.14 -3.18
N PHE A 134 5.20 -11.02 -3.46
CA PHE A 134 6.60 -11.04 -3.85
C PHE A 134 7.46 -11.78 -2.82
N MET A 135 7.26 -11.49 -1.53
CA MET A 135 7.99 -12.13 -0.44
C MET A 135 7.70 -13.64 -0.35
N THR A 136 6.47 -14.07 -0.60
CA THR A 136 6.08 -15.50 -0.55
C THR A 136 6.59 -16.32 -1.73
N LEU A 137 6.80 -15.68 -2.90
CA LEU A 137 7.32 -16.32 -4.11
C LEU A 137 8.84 -16.58 -4.06
N ASN A 138 9.57 -15.84 -3.22
CA ASN A 138 11.02 -16.00 -3.06
C ASN A 138 11.31 -16.86 -1.83
N THR A 139 12.27 -17.79 -1.91
CA THR A 139 12.69 -18.63 -0.78
C THR A 139 13.48 -17.81 0.24
N TRP A 140 13.23 -18.02 1.53
CA TRP A 140 13.91 -17.26 2.58
C TRP A 140 15.09 -18.05 3.13
N PRO A 141 16.25 -17.42 3.38
CA PRO A 141 17.38 -18.12 3.98
C PRO A 141 17.13 -18.45 5.46
N GLY A 142 17.49 -19.67 5.87
CA GLY A 142 17.55 -20.08 7.28
C GLY A 142 16.18 -20.30 7.94
N THR A 143 16.00 -19.78 9.16
CA THR A 143 14.80 -19.98 10.00
C THR A 143 13.55 -19.25 9.50
N GLY A 144 13.67 -18.42 8.46
CA GLY A 144 12.57 -17.65 7.89
C GLY A 144 11.56 -18.47 7.08
N GLU A 145 11.89 -19.71 6.71
CA GLU A 145 11.07 -20.52 5.82
C GLU A 145 9.73 -20.93 6.46
N ALA A 146 9.71 -21.24 7.75
CA ALA A 146 8.48 -21.53 8.48
C ALA A 146 7.52 -20.32 8.52
N LEU A 147 8.08 -19.10 8.63
CA LEU A 147 7.29 -17.86 8.55
C LEU A 147 6.75 -17.66 7.12
N ARG A 148 7.57 -17.92 6.10
CA ARG A 148 7.16 -17.85 4.70
C ARG A 148 5.99 -18.79 4.42
N GLU A 149 6.08 -20.05 4.83
CA GLU A 149 5.02 -21.05 4.65
C GLU A 149 3.72 -20.65 5.37
N TRP A 150 3.82 -20.11 6.58
CA TRP A 150 2.67 -19.58 7.30
C TRP A 150 2.02 -18.42 6.53
N LEU A 151 2.80 -17.48 6.00
CA LEU A 151 2.30 -16.37 5.16
C LEU A 151 1.68 -16.86 3.84
N VAL A 152 2.27 -17.87 3.20
CA VAL A 152 1.69 -18.52 2.00
C VAL A 152 0.32 -19.11 2.34
N SER A 153 0.21 -19.84 3.45
CA SER A 153 -1.05 -20.45 3.90
C SER A 153 -2.11 -19.40 4.22
N ALA A 154 -1.70 -18.28 4.82
CA ALA A 154 -2.58 -17.15 5.11
C ALA A 154 -3.05 -16.46 3.82
N ARG A 155 -2.18 -16.31 2.83
CA ARG A 155 -2.56 -15.68 1.57
C ARG A 155 -3.52 -16.54 0.74
N GLN A 156 -3.25 -17.84 0.63
CA GLN A 156 -4.07 -18.77 -0.18
C GLN A 156 -5.48 -18.97 0.35
N ARG A 157 -5.70 -18.79 1.67
CA ARG A 157 -7.00 -18.96 2.32
C ARG A 157 -7.82 -17.67 2.40
N SER A 158 -7.30 -16.53 1.93
CA SER A 158 -7.94 -15.22 2.08
C SER A 158 -8.83 -14.91 0.88
N ASP A 159 -10.13 -14.76 1.13
CA ASP A 159 -11.09 -14.35 0.10
C ASP A 159 -10.91 -12.88 -0.32
N PHE A 160 -10.43 -12.02 0.59
CA PHE A 160 -10.18 -10.61 0.30
C PHE A 160 -9.05 -10.40 -0.70
N VAL A 161 -8.04 -11.27 -0.71
CA VAL A 161 -6.97 -11.21 -1.71
C VAL A 161 -7.55 -11.22 -3.13
N ALA A 162 -8.57 -12.05 -3.39
CA ALA A 162 -9.23 -12.12 -4.70
C ALA A 162 -9.92 -10.80 -5.09
N VAL A 163 -10.52 -10.09 -4.13
CA VAL A 163 -11.12 -8.76 -4.36
C VAL A 163 -10.03 -7.74 -4.71
N PHE A 164 -8.89 -7.77 -4.03
CA PHE A 164 -7.80 -6.83 -4.27
C PHE A 164 -7.05 -7.05 -5.59
N ARG A 165 -7.17 -8.23 -6.21
CA ARG A 165 -6.70 -8.48 -7.59
C ARG A 165 -7.32 -7.51 -8.59
N LEU A 166 -8.55 -7.04 -8.36
CA LEU A 166 -9.23 -6.08 -9.23
C LEU A 166 -8.57 -4.70 -9.22
N PHE A 167 -7.88 -4.34 -8.13
CA PHE A 167 -7.23 -3.04 -7.98
C PHE A 167 -5.81 -3.01 -8.54
N PHE A 168 -5.16 -4.17 -8.68
CA PHE A 168 -3.83 -4.26 -9.28
C PHE A 168 -3.72 -3.60 -10.67
N PRO A 169 -4.60 -3.90 -11.66
CA PRO A 169 -4.51 -3.25 -12.97
C PRO A 169 -4.76 -1.74 -12.91
N LEU A 170 -5.58 -1.27 -11.96
CA LEU A 170 -5.80 0.17 -11.75
C LEU A 170 -4.51 0.87 -11.29
N ILE A 171 -3.80 0.25 -10.34
CA ILE A 171 -2.50 0.75 -9.88
C ILE A 171 -1.50 0.81 -11.04
N LEU A 172 -1.43 -0.24 -11.88
CA LEU A 172 -0.56 -0.24 -13.04
C LEU A 172 -0.94 0.84 -14.06
N GLN A 173 -2.23 1.07 -14.32
CA GLN A 173 -2.68 2.14 -15.22
C GLN A 173 -2.28 3.53 -14.71
N ILE A 174 -2.29 3.74 -13.39
CA ILE A 174 -1.87 5.01 -12.78
C ILE A 174 -0.36 5.20 -12.91
N ILE A 175 0.44 4.16 -12.66
CA ILE A 175 1.92 4.27 -12.59
C ILE A 175 2.55 4.27 -13.99
N ARG A 176 2.08 3.41 -14.89
CA ARG A 176 2.72 3.12 -16.19
C ARG A 176 3.01 4.35 -17.06
N PRO A 177 2.16 5.40 -17.11
CA PRO A 177 2.47 6.60 -17.90
C PRO A 177 3.68 7.39 -17.40
N TRP A 178 4.06 7.23 -16.13
CA TRP A 178 5.05 8.06 -15.46
C TRP A 178 6.38 7.35 -15.24
N VAL A 179 6.40 6.02 -15.37
CA VAL A 179 7.55 5.20 -15.01
C VAL A 179 8.12 4.52 -16.24
N PRO A 180 9.42 4.73 -16.56
CA PRO A 180 10.04 4.14 -17.75
C PRO A 180 10.20 2.61 -17.65
N ALA A 181 10.43 2.09 -16.44
CA ALA A 181 10.55 0.66 -16.18
C ALA A 181 9.90 0.31 -14.83
N LEU A 182 8.95 -0.63 -14.85
CA LEU A 182 8.21 -1.03 -13.66
C LEU A 182 9.13 -1.76 -12.66
N PRO A 183 9.01 -1.48 -11.34
CA PRO A 183 9.67 -2.29 -10.31
C PRO A 183 9.37 -3.79 -10.45
N PRO A 184 10.31 -4.69 -10.10
CA PRO A 184 10.11 -6.13 -10.22
C PRO A 184 8.89 -6.67 -9.45
N LEU A 185 8.46 -5.99 -8.39
CA LEU A 185 7.24 -6.38 -7.67
C LEU A 185 5.96 -6.28 -8.52
N PHE A 186 5.98 -5.52 -9.61
CA PHE A 186 4.84 -5.36 -10.53
C PHE A 186 4.89 -6.32 -11.73
N SER A 187 5.95 -7.12 -11.89
CA SER A 187 6.01 -8.16 -12.93
C SER A 187 5.39 -9.48 -12.49
N ILE A 188 4.86 -9.54 -11.26
CA ILE A 188 4.16 -10.71 -10.73
C ILE A 188 2.86 -10.91 -11.52
N ASP A 189 2.61 -12.15 -11.96
CA ASP A 189 1.37 -12.50 -12.61
C ASP A 189 0.17 -12.27 -11.66
N ILE A 190 -0.91 -11.69 -12.17
CA ILE A 190 -2.13 -11.39 -11.42
C ILE A 190 -2.73 -12.69 -10.86
N SER A 191 -2.53 -13.82 -11.55
CA SER A 191 -2.91 -15.16 -11.07
C SER A 191 -2.24 -15.51 -9.73
N ASN A 192 -1.05 -14.96 -9.51
CA ASN A 192 -0.20 -15.17 -8.35
C ASN A 192 -0.38 -14.12 -7.26
N ILE A 193 -1.25 -13.11 -7.37
CA ILE A 193 -1.59 -12.14 -6.29
C ILE A 193 -2.67 -12.69 -5.38
#